data_AF-A0AAW7F7I7-F1
#
_entry.id   AF-A0AAW7F7I7-F1
#
_cell.length_a   1.000
_cell.length_b   1.000
_cell.length_c   1.000
_cell.angle_alpha   90.00
_cell.angle_beta   90.00
_cell.angle_gamma   90.00
#
_symmetry.space_group_name_H-M   'P 1'
#
loop_
_entity.id
_entity.type
_entity.pdbx_description
1 polymer ?
#
loop_
_entity_poly.entity_id
_entity_poly.type
_entity_poly.pdbx_seq_one_letter_code
_entity_poly.pdbx_strand_id
1 'polypeptide(L)'
;MTLRLQTESPADQDMFRGSSHEKVAENVAQIIRTPDVNIIGLEGELGSGKSTILKFLQKKLKDDFTFINFDAERYHHGSTKKALIDVIHHGVSLQCPGSRDVLDKYKNLALGNIVEYDKRVSSRLSWLTVVFILLSLLSVQMLRYVLTDLNQYFTNKESLLGWLFYVEVAAFLSPAIMVAGLACLQNMEWYRKKGYSSIGDLFKRNSTDRIEETWLVNKEVVTCPHD
;
A
#
# COMPACT_ATOMS: atom_id res chain seq x y z
N MET A 1 19.81 -2.22 54.73
CA MET A 1 19.95 -0.86 54.15
C MET A 1 18.91 -0.71 53.06
N THR A 2 17.95 0.19 53.23
CA THR A 2 16.95 0.50 52.21
C THR A 2 17.51 1.55 51.26
N LEU A 3 17.56 1.24 49.97
CA LEU A 3 18.02 2.15 48.93
C LEU A 3 17.01 3.31 48.82
N ARG A 4 17.33 4.48 49.37
CA ARG A 4 16.56 5.71 49.15
C ARG A 4 17.06 6.36 47.87
N LEU A 5 16.34 6.13 46.77
CA LEU A 5 16.54 6.86 45.53
C LEU A 5 15.96 8.27 45.70
N GLN A 6 16.81 9.29 45.55
CA GLN A 6 16.33 10.66 45.44
C GLN A 6 15.72 10.85 44.05
N THR A 7 14.47 11.29 44.02
CA THR A 7 13.76 11.62 42.79
C THR A 7 13.93 13.11 42.53
N GLU A 8 14.72 13.44 41.51
CA GLU A 8 14.82 14.79 40.98
C GLU A 8 13.47 15.17 40.36
N SER A 9 12.88 16.29 40.80
CA SER A 9 11.64 16.80 40.24
C SER A 9 11.76 18.32 39.99
N PRO A 10 11.16 18.86 38.92
CA PRO A 10 11.27 20.28 38.64
C PRO A 10 10.61 21.11 39.74
N ALA A 11 11.29 22.18 40.15
CA ALA A 11 10.84 23.01 41.26
C ALA A 11 9.47 23.67 40.98
N ASP A 12 8.63 23.78 42.02
CA ASP A 12 7.30 24.40 41.93
C ASP A 12 7.33 25.94 42.02
N GLN A 13 8.40 26.50 42.56
CA GLN A 13 8.60 27.94 42.76
C GLN A 13 10.06 28.31 42.49
N ASP A 14 10.27 29.51 41.94
CA ASP A 14 11.61 30.02 41.70
C ASP A 14 12.22 30.52 43.03
N MET A 15 13.13 29.74 43.59
CA MET A 15 13.81 30.03 44.85
C MET A 15 15.00 31.00 44.67
N PHE A 16 15.32 31.40 43.44
CA PHE A 16 16.40 32.35 43.18
C PHE A 16 15.92 33.78 43.40
N ARG A 17 16.71 34.57 44.15
CA ARG A 17 16.37 35.96 44.52
C ARG A 17 16.03 36.89 43.34
N GLY A 18 16.48 36.55 42.12
CA GLY A 18 16.24 37.33 40.90
C GLY A 18 15.06 36.84 40.04
N SER A 19 14.40 35.75 40.42
CA SER A 19 13.35 35.05 39.65
C SER A 19 13.78 34.80 38.19
N SER A 20 15.02 34.34 38.02
CA SER A 20 15.65 34.25 36.68
C SER A 20 14.90 33.26 35.78
N HIS A 21 14.52 32.09 36.31
CA HIS A 21 13.80 31.07 35.56
C HIS A 21 12.40 31.53 35.18
N GLU A 22 11.73 32.23 36.09
CA GLU A 22 10.39 32.75 35.83
C GLU A 22 10.37 33.88 34.79
N LYS A 23 11.38 34.77 34.80
CA LYS A 23 11.55 35.80 33.76
C LYS A 23 11.83 35.19 32.38
N VAL A 24 12.68 34.16 32.30
CA VAL A 24 12.91 33.45 31.04
C VAL A 24 11.63 32.79 30.55
N ALA A 25 10.87 32.13 31.43
CA ALA A 25 9.59 31.52 31.07
C ALA A 25 8.58 32.56 30.57
N GLU A 26 8.53 33.76 31.16
CA GLU A 26 7.66 34.87 30.73
C GLU A 26 8.01 35.34 29.32
N ASN A 27 9.30 35.61 29.05
CA ASN A 27 9.75 36.05 27.74
C ASN A 27 9.47 34.99 26.66
N VAL A 28 9.73 33.72 26.97
CA VAL A 28 9.43 32.60 26.06
C VAL A 28 7.92 32.50 25.81
N ALA A 29 7.07 32.70 26.84
CA ALA A 29 5.62 32.70 26.67
C ALA A 29 5.13 33.80 25.72
N GLN A 30 5.72 35.00 25.78
CA GLN A 30 5.42 36.09 24.85
C GLN A 30 5.85 35.76 23.41
N ILE A 31 7.01 35.13 23.26
CA ILE A 31 7.51 34.69 21.94
C ILE A 31 6.58 33.63 21.34
N ILE A 32 6.11 32.65 22.12
CA ILE A 32 5.20 31.60 21.65
C ILE A 32 3.86 32.17 21.17
N ARG A 33 3.40 33.29 21.75
CA ARG A 33 2.20 34.00 21.28
C ARG A 33 2.42 34.77 19.98
N THR A 34 3.66 34.91 19.53
CA THR A 34 4.02 35.62 18.29
C THR A 34 4.04 34.61 17.13
N PRO A 35 3.30 34.85 16.04
CA PRO A 35 3.06 33.83 14.99
C PRO A 35 4.30 33.44 14.16
N ASP A 36 5.38 34.22 14.21
CA ASP A 36 6.55 34.02 13.34
C ASP A 36 7.64 33.11 13.94
N VAL A 37 7.48 32.64 15.18
CA VAL A 37 8.49 31.81 15.86
C VAL A 37 7.97 30.39 16.11
N ASN A 38 8.50 29.43 15.36
CA ASN A 38 8.07 28.02 15.43
C ASN A 38 8.97 27.12 16.29
N ILE A 39 10.22 27.54 16.53
CA ILE A 39 11.23 26.72 17.22
C ILE A 39 11.94 27.59 18.25
N ILE A 40 11.99 27.11 19.50
CA ILE A 40 12.69 27.77 20.61
C ILE A 40 13.64 26.75 21.24
N GLY A 41 14.93 27.09 21.23
CA GLY A 41 15.96 26.29 21.90
C GLY A 41 16.24 26.85 23.31
N LEU A 42 16.29 25.97 24.30
CA LEU A 42 16.75 26.29 25.66
C LEU A 42 18.09 25.59 25.90
N GLU A 43 19.17 26.35 25.82
CA GLU A 43 20.53 25.86 26.07
C GLU A 43 20.96 26.10 27.52
N GLY A 44 21.70 25.17 28.09
CA GLY A 44 22.22 25.26 29.46
C GLY A 44 22.86 23.95 29.91
N GLU A 45 23.66 23.99 30.97
CA GLU A 45 24.32 22.81 31.53
C GLU A 45 23.32 21.83 32.16
N LEU A 46 23.74 20.59 32.44
CA LEU A 46 22.92 19.64 33.21
C LEU A 46 22.66 20.22 34.61
N GLY A 47 21.41 20.20 35.07
CA GLY A 47 21.04 20.78 36.36
C GLY A 47 20.84 22.31 36.36
N SER A 48 20.95 22.99 35.22
CA SER A 48 20.71 24.44 35.09
C SER A 48 19.25 24.89 35.25
N GLY A 49 18.31 23.97 35.54
CA GLY A 49 16.91 24.30 35.75
C GLY A 49 16.05 24.37 34.48
N LYS A 50 16.52 23.86 33.33
CA LYS A 50 15.75 23.80 32.06
C LYS A 50 14.35 23.19 32.23
N SER A 51 14.25 22.04 32.91
CA SER A 51 12.97 21.38 33.18
C SER A 51 12.05 22.21 34.07
N THR A 52 12.62 23.02 34.98
CA THR A 52 11.87 23.96 35.84
C THR A 52 11.28 25.10 35.02
N ILE A 53 12.06 25.67 34.07
CA ILE A 53 11.55 26.69 33.14
C ILE A 53 10.37 26.15 32.33
N LEU A 54 10.48 24.92 31.80
CA LEU A 54 9.38 24.28 31.05
C LEU A 54 8.11 24.13 31.90
N LYS A 55 8.23 23.78 33.18
CA LYS A 55 7.09 23.65 34.11
C LYS A 55 6.42 25.01 34.36
N PHE A 56 7.19 26.09 34.52
CA PHE A 56 6.64 27.44 34.64
C PHE A 56 5.97 27.91 33.36
N LEU A 57 6.57 27.61 32.21
CA LEU A 57 6.01 27.92 30.89
C LEU A 57 4.65 27.23 30.69
N GLN A 58 4.56 25.93 30.98
CA GLN A 58 3.31 25.16 30.92
C GLN A 58 2.23 25.75 31.83
N LYS A 59 2.61 26.18 33.05
CA LYS A 59 1.67 26.79 34.00
C LYS A 59 1.10 28.12 33.47
N LYS A 60 1.90 28.94 32.79
CA LYS A 60 1.51 30.25 32.27
C LYS A 60 0.65 30.17 31.00
N LEU A 61 0.85 29.14 30.18
CA LEU A 61 0.21 28.98 28.87
C LEU A 61 -0.90 27.92 28.85
N LYS A 62 -1.26 27.37 30.02
CA LYS A 62 -2.21 26.25 30.17
C LYS A 62 -3.58 26.50 29.54
N ASP A 63 -4.03 27.76 29.54
CA ASP A 63 -5.36 28.13 29.07
C ASP A 63 -5.40 28.36 27.55
N ASP A 64 -4.26 28.74 26.96
CA ASP A 64 -4.16 29.12 25.55
C ASP A 64 -3.68 27.95 24.66
N PHE A 65 -2.88 27.03 25.20
CA PHE A 65 -2.15 26.02 24.43
C PHE A 65 -2.24 24.61 25.01
N THR A 66 -2.16 23.63 24.11
CA THR A 66 -2.01 22.23 24.44
C THR A 66 -0.55 21.83 24.50
N PHE A 67 -0.15 21.20 25.61
CA PHE A 67 1.20 20.71 25.80
C PHE A 67 1.29 19.23 25.53
N ILE A 68 2.18 18.86 24.61
CA ILE A 68 2.55 17.48 24.32
C ILE A 68 4.03 17.34 24.67
N ASN A 69 4.32 16.60 25.74
CA ASN A 69 5.69 16.41 26.21
C ASN A 69 6.28 15.15 25.58
N PHE A 70 7.44 15.30 24.94
CA PHE A 70 8.20 14.20 24.37
C PHE A 70 9.62 14.18 24.94
N ASP A 71 9.99 13.07 25.55
CA ASP A 71 11.31 12.85 26.12
C ASP A 71 12.14 11.98 25.18
N ALA A 72 13.09 12.59 24.47
CA ALA A 72 13.93 11.89 23.52
C ALA A 72 14.79 10.80 24.19
N GLU A 73 15.22 11.01 25.45
CA GLU A 73 16.10 10.08 26.14
C GLU A 73 15.40 8.77 26.48
N ARG A 74 14.15 8.88 26.94
CA ARG A 74 13.29 7.74 27.26
C ARG A 74 13.03 6.84 26.06
N TYR A 75 13.02 7.39 24.85
CA TYR A 75 12.70 6.67 23.61
C TYR A 75 13.93 6.36 22.74
N HIS A 76 15.16 6.46 23.26
CA HIS A 76 16.39 6.15 22.52
C HIS A 76 16.52 4.67 22.11
N HIS A 77 15.97 3.74 22.89
CA HIS A 77 16.13 2.29 22.65
C HIS A 77 15.06 1.68 21.72
N GLY A 78 14.30 2.51 21.01
CA GLY A 78 13.28 2.10 20.02
C GLY A 78 13.25 3.03 18.80
N SER A 79 12.22 2.91 17.96
CA SER A 79 12.03 3.87 16.86
C SER A 79 11.48 5.20 17.41
N THR A 80 12.36 6.16 17.68
CA THR A 80 12.04 7.52 18.16
C THR A 80 10.91 8.16 17.34
N LYS A 81 10.90 7.93 16.01
CA LYS A 81 9.83 8.40 15.10
C LYS A 81 8.46 7.83 15.46
N LYS A 82 8.36 6.52 15.69
CA LYS A 82 7.11 5.86 16.07
C LYS A 82 6.61 6.36 17.42
N ALA A 83 7.51 6.44 18.40
CA ALA A 83 7.20 6.94 19.73
C ALA A 83 6.68 8.39 19.69
N LEU A 84 7.31 9.26 18.90
CA LEU A 84 6.86 10.64 18.72
C LEU A 84 5.45 10.70 18.12
N ILE A 85 5.20 9.93 17.06
CA ILE A 85 3.87 9.87 16.42
C ILE A 85 2.81 9.36 17.40
N ASP A 86 3.13 8.32 18.19
CA ASP A 86 2.23 7.77 19.20
C ASP A 86 1.92 8.79 20.32
N VAL A 87 2.92 9.55 20.77
CA VAL A 87 2.74 10.59 21.79
C VAL A 87 1.90 11.76 21.27
N ILE A 88 2.13 12.20 20.03
CA ILE A 88 1.33 13.24 19.39
C ILE A 88 -0.13 12.77 19.21
N HIS A 89 -0.32 11.56 18.69
CA HIS A 89 -1.64 10.97 18.52
C HIS A 89 -2.39 10.89 19.84
N HIS A 90 -1.73 10.42 20.90
CA HIS A 90 -2.32 10.36 22.23
C HIS A 90 -2.72 11.75 22.73
N GLY A 91 -1.82 12.73 22.65
CA GLY A 91 -2.08 14.12 23.08
C GLY A 91 -3.26 14.76 22.36
N VAL A 92 -3.36 14.59 21.03
CA VAL A 92 -4.45 15.16 20.23
C VAL A 92 -5.77 14.41 20.45
N SER A 93 -5.74 13.09 20.62
CA SER A 93 -6.93 12.25 20.81
C SER A 93 -7.68 12.52 22.11
N LEU A 94 -6.98 13.03 23.13
CA LEU A 94 -7.56 13.45 24.42
C LEU A 94 -8.39 14.73 24.27
N GLN A 95 -8.02 15.60 23.34
CA GLN A 95 -8.64 16.91 23.17
C GLN A 95 -9.77 16.91 22.13
N CYS A 96 -9.66 16.05 21.12
CA CYS A 96 -10.63 15.92 20.04
C CYS A 96 -11.20 14.50 19.94
N PRO A 97 -12.12 14.08 20.85
CA PRO A 97 -12.64 12.72 20.87
C PRO A 97 -13.49 12.38 19.63
N GLY A 98 -14.13 13.37 19.00
CA GLY A 98 -14.99 13.18 17.83
C GLY A 98 -14.26 12.91 16.51
N SER A 99 -12.93 13.06 16.47
CA SER A 99 -12.12 12.91 15.24
C SER A 99 -11.13 11.74 15.31
N ARG A 100 -11.34 10.79 16.22
CA ARG A 100 -10.44 9.66 16.46
C ARG A 100 -10.19 8.82 15.21
N ASP A 101 -11.24 8.51 14.45
CA ASP A 101 -11.11 7.69 13.23
C ASP A 101 -10.20 8.34 12.18
N VAL A 102 -10.33 9.66 12.00
CA VAL A 102 -9.50 10.45 11.09
C VAL A 102 -8.06 10.49 11.59
N LEU A 103 -7.88 10.67 12.90
CA LEU A 103 -6.56 10.71 13.54
C LEU A 103 -5.84 9.36 13.48
N ASP A 104 -6.57 8.26 13.62
CA ASP A 104 -6.05 6.89 13.46
C ASP A 104 -5.60 6.62 12.02
N LYS A 105 -6.34 7.12 11.04
CA LYS A 105 -5.93 7.06 9.63
C LYS A 105 -4.59 7.78 9.41
N TYR A 106 -4.44 9.00 9.91
CA TYR A 106 -3.19 9.76 9.77
C TYR A 106 -2.03 9.14 10.55
N LYS A 107 -2.28 8.59 11.73
CA LYS A 107 -1.29 7.81 12.48
C LYS A 107 -0.78 6.63 11.67
N ASN A 108 -1.69 5.82 11.14
CA ASN A 108 -1.35 4.62 10.39
C ASN A 108 -0.61 4.95 9.08
N LEU A 109 -0.98 6.06 8.43
CA LEU A 109 -0.25 6.60 7.28
C LEU A 109 1.17 7.05 7.66
N ALA A 110 1.32 7.83 8.75
CA ALA A 110 2.62 8.34 9.20
C ALA A 110 3.56 7.22 9.68
N LEU A 111 3.01 6.13 10.22
CA LEU A 111 3.76 4.94 10.61
C LEU A 111 4.12 4.03 9.43
N GLY A 112 3.55 4.26 8.24
CA GLY A 112 3.74 3.38 7.08
C GLY A 112 3.05 2.03 7.22
N ASN A 113 2.05 1.90 8.10
CA ASN A 113 1.25 0.68 8.27
C ASN A 113 0.26 0.47 7.10
N ILE A 114 -0.07 1.55 6.37
CA ILE A 114 -0.92 1.48 5.19
C ILE A 114 0.00 1.52 3.97
N VAL A 115 0.10 0.39 3.26
CA VAL A 115 0.76 0.31 1.96
C VAL A 115 -0.33 0.15 0.92
N GLU A 116 -0.71 1.25 0.27
CA GLU A 116 -1.61 1.19 -0.87
C GLU A 116 -0.87 0.54 -2.05
N TYR A 117 -1.36 -0.60 -2.54
CA TYR A 117 -0.81 -1.28 -3.72
C TYR A 117 -1.90 -1.49 -4.78
N ASP A 118 -1.66 -0.98 -5.98
CA ASP A 118 -2.56 -1.18 -7.13
C ASP A 118 -2.34 -2.59 -7.73
N LYS A 119 -3.22 -3.55 -7.41
CA LYS A 119 -3.17 -4.89 -8.02
C LYS A 119 -3.97 -4.92 -9.32
N ARG A 120 -3.28 -4.90 -10.46
CA ARG A 120 -3.93 -5.09 -11.77
C ARG A 120 -4.21 -6.57 -12.01
N VAL A 121 -5.47 -6.99 -11.95
CA VAL A 121 -5.90 -8.35 -12.29
C VAL A 121 -6.33 -8.39 -13.76
N SER A 122 -5.37 -8.59 -14.67
CA SER A 122 -5.68 -8.83 -16.08
C SER A 122 -5.88 -10.31 -16.34
N SER A 123 -7.07 -10.70 -16.80
CA SER A 123 -7.26 -12.01 -17.43
C SER A 123 -6.43 -12.06 -18.71
N ARG A 124 -5.54 -13.06 -18.86
CA ARG A 124 -4.64 -13.19 -20.02
C ARG A 124 -5.24 -13.92 -21.22
N LEU A 125 -6.55 -14.22 -21.19
CA LEU A 125 -7.19 -15.02 -22.23
C LEU A 125 -7.59 -14.12 -23.42
N SER A 126 -6.91 -14.30 -24.55
CA SER A 126 -7.22 -13.61 -25.81
C SER A 126 -8.50 -14.16 -26.43
N TRP A 127 -9.21 -13.32 -27.20
CA TRP A 127 -10.34 -13.78 -28.02
C TRP A 127 -9.96 -14.96 -28.92
N LEU A 128 -8.74 -14.96 -29.47
CA LEU A 128 -8.24 -16.02 -30.32
C LEU A 128 -8.13 -17.37 -29.62
N THR A 129 -7.77 -17.38 -28.33
CA THR A 129 -7.70 -18.63 -27.56
C THR A 129 -9.09 -19.23 -27.32
N VAL A 130 -10.14 -18.41 -27.18
CA VAL A 130 -11.51 -18.94 -27.06
C VAL A 130 -12.03 -19.48 -28.38
N VAL A 131 -11.78 -18.77 -29.49
CA VAL A 131 -12.11 -19.29 -30.83
C VAL A 131 -11.37 -20.61 -31.09
N PHE A 132 -10.09 -20.71 -30.71
CA PHE A 132 -9.33 -21.96 -30.80
C PHE A 132 -9.96 -23.11 -30.01
N ILE A 133 -10.38 -22.86 -28.77
CA ILE A 133 -11.04 -23.87 -27.93
C ILE A 133 -12.35 -24.32 -28.59
N LEU A 134 -13.15 -23.39 -29.10
CA LEU A 134 -14.44 -23.70 -29.74
C LEU A 134 -14.25 -24.54 -31.02
N LEU A 135 -13.28 -24.18 -31.87
CA LEU A 135 -12.91 -24.97 -33.05
C LEU A 135 -12.37 -26.35 -32.66
N SER A 136 -11.61 -26.46 -31.58
CA SER A 136 -11.09 -27.75 -31.09
C SER A 136 -12.23 -28.66 -30.64
N LEU A 137 -13.25 -28.12 -29.97
CA LEU A 137 -14.45 -28.88 -29.60
C LEU A 137 -15.23 -29.33 -30.83
N LEU A 138 -15.38 -28.46 -31.83
CA LEU A 138 -16.04 -28.81 -33.10
C LEU A 138 -15.30 -29.94 -33.84
N SER A 139 -13.97 -29.87 -33.90
CA SER A 139 -13.12 -30.89 -34.52
C SER A 139 -13.34 -32.27 -33.89
N VAL A 140 -13.40 -32.35 -32.56
CA VAL A 140 -13.64 -33.62 -31.83
C VAL A 140 -15.00 -34.22 -32.18
N GLN A 141 -16.04 -33.41 -32.37
CA GLN A 141 -17.36 -33.90 -32.78
C GLN A 141 -17.35 -34.45 -34.21
N MET A 142 -16.58 -33.83 -35.11
CA MET A 142 -16.51 -34.22 -36.52
C MET A 142 -15.61 -35.44 -36.79
N LEU A 143 -14.73 -35.80 -35.84
CA LEU A 143 -13.84 -36.96 -35.96
C LEU A 143 -14.60 -38.26 -36.28
N ARG A 144 -15.76 -38.47 -35.66
CA ARG A 144 -16.56 -39.69 -35.88
C ARG A 144 -17.04 -39.81 -37.33
N TYR A 145 -17.54 -38.71 -37.89
CA TYR A 145 -18.06 -38.64 -39.26
C TYR A 145 -16.95 -38.87 -40.30
N VAL A 146 -15.79 -38.23 -40.10
CA VAL A 146 -14.62 -38.42 -40.97
C VAL A 146 -14.13 -39.88 -40.96
N LEU A 147 -14.10 -40.52 -39.78
CA LEU A 147 -13.70 -41.93 -39.68
C LEU A 147 -14.70 -42.89 -40.35
N THR A 148 -16.01 -42.63 -40.22
CA THR A 148 -17.04 -43.45 -40.88
C THR A 148 -16.98 -43.31 -42.39
N ASP A 149 -16.81 -42.09 -42.91
CA ASP A 149 -16.75 -41.82 -44.34
C ASP A 149 -15.47 -42.36 -44.98
N LEU A 150 -14.33 -42.28 -44.28
CA LEU A 150 -13.08 -42.92 -44.71
C LEU A 150 -13.24 -44.44 -44.81
N ASN A 151 -13.82 -45.07 -43.79
CA ASN A 151 -14.01 -46.53 -43.79
C ASN A 151 -14.96 -46.98 -44.93
N GLN A 152 -16.02 -46.20 -45.19
CA GLN A 152 -16.93 -46.45 -46.30
C GLN A 152 -16.25 -46.26 -47.66
N TYR A 153 -15.44 -45.22 -47.84
CA TYR A 153 -14.65 -44.99 -49.05
C TYR A 153 -13.66 -46.14 -49.34
N PHE A 154 -13.05 -46.72 -48.30
CA PHE A 154 -12.14 -47.86 -48.46
C PHE A 154 -12.86 -49.20 -48.70
N THR A 155 -14.06 -49.37 -48.15
CA THR A 155 -14.77 -50.67 -48.17
C THR A 155 -15.76 -50.79 -49.33
N ASN A 156 -16.48 -49.72 -49.68
CA ASN A 156 -17.56 -49.76 -50.68
C ASN A 156 -17.31 -48.74 -51.79
N LYS A 157 -17.32 -49.20 -53.05
CA LYS A 157 -17.27 -48.35 -54.26
C LYS A 157 -18.63 -47.67 -54.51
N GLU A 158 -19.18 -46.94 -53.54
CA GLU A 158 -20.31 -46.05 -53.80
C GLU A 158 -19.88 -44.60 -53.59
N SER A 159 -20.21 -43.76 -54.57
CA SER A 159 -19.89 -42.34 -54.57
C SER A 159 -20.78 -41.61 -53.57
N LEU A 160 -20.31 -41.49 -52.33
CA LEU A 160 -20.78 -40.46 -51.41
C LEU A 160 -20.65 -39.09 -52.10
N LEU A 161 -21.57 -38.18 -51.79
CA LEU A 161 -21.57 -36.79 -52.24
C LEU A 161 -20.25 -36.13 -51.83
N GLY A 162 -19.24 -36.16 -52.71
CA GLY A 162 -17.85 -35.84 -52.36
C GLY A 162 -17.67 -34.46 -51.72
N TRP A 163 -18.57 -33.51 -51.99
CA TRP A 163 -18.57 -32.19 -51.36
C TRP A 163 -18.81 -32.23 -49.84
N LEU A 164 -19.64 -33.14 -49.33
CA LEU A 164 -19.90 -33.29 -47.88
C LEU A 164 -18.64 -33.77 -47.16
N PHE A 165 -17.96 -34.76 -47.74
CA PHE A 165 -16.69 -35.26 -47.21
C PHE A 165 -15.63 -34.15 -47.10
N TYR A 166 -15.53 -33.26 -48.09
CA TYR A 166 -14.62 -32.10 -48.01
C TYR A 166 -14.99 -31.12 -46.90
N VAL A 167 -16.30 -30.89 -46.65
CA VAL A 167 -16.77 -30.02 -45.56
C VAL A 167 -16.45 -30.64 -44.20
N GLU A 168 -16.64 -31.95 -44.04
CA GLU A 168 -16.33 -32.66 -42.79
C GLU A 168 -14.84 -32.66 -42.47
N VAL A 169 -14.00 -32.92 -43.49
CA VAL A 169 -12.54 -32.84 -43.36
C VAL A 169 -12.08 -31.41 -43.03
N ALA A 170 -12.68 -30.39 -43.66
CA ALA A 170 -12.38 -29.00 -43.36
C ALA A 170 -12.80 -28.60 -41.94
N ALA A 171 -13.96 -29.06 -41.47
CA ALA A 171 -14.43 -28.83 -40.10
C ALA A 171 -13.54 -29.53 -39.07
N PHE A 172 -13.10 -30.76 -39.35
CA PHE A 172 -12.15 -31.50 -38.52
C PHE A 172 -10.78 -30.80 -38.45
N LEU A 173 -10.26 -30.30 -39.57
CA LEU A 173 -8.97 -29.59 -39.62
C LEU A 173 -9.05 -28.11 -39.22
N SER A 174 -10.22 -27.61 -38.86
CA SER A 174 -10.43 -26.19 -38.53
C SER A 174 -9.48 -25.60 -37.48
N PRO A 175 -9.08 -26.30 -36.39
CA PRO A 175 -8.10 -25.75 -35.44
C PRO A 175 -6.71 -25.61 -36.07
N ALA A 176 -6.31 -26.57 -36.91
CA ALA A 176 -5.02 -26.55 -37.59
C ALA A 176 -4.98 -25.44 -38.67
N ILE A 177 -6.07 -25.25 -39.41
CA ILE A 177 -6.21 -24.16 -40.38
C ILE A 177 -6.10 -22.80 -39.67
N MET A 178 -6.73 -22.65 -38.50
CA MET A 178 -6.62 -21.40 -37.75
C MET A 178 -5.20 -21.12 -37.27
N VAL A 179 -4.49 -22.13 -36.74
CA VAL A 179 -3.09 -21.98 -36.30
C VAL A 179 -2.16 -21.67 -37.48
N ALA A 180 -2.33 -22.35 -38.62
CA ALA A 180 -1.57 -22.08 -39.83
C ALA A 180 -1.84 -20.66 -40.37
N GLY A 181 -3.10 -20.22 -40.39
CA GLY A 181 -3.47 -18.87 -40.76
C GLY A 181 -2.86 -17.82 -39.83
N LEU A 182 -2.86 -18.07 -38.51
CA LEU A 182 -2.19 -17.21 -37.54
C LEU A 182 -0.68 -17.17 -37.75
N ALA A 183 -0.02 -18.30 -38.02
CA ALA A 183 1.40 -18.35 -38.29
C ALA A 183 1.77 -17.56 -39.56
N CYS A 184 0.97 -17.67 -40.62
CA CYS A 184 1.14 -16.86 -41.84
C CYS A 184 0.91 -15.36 -41.58
N LEU A 185 -0.13 -15.00 -40.84
CA LEU A 185 -0.46 -13.61 -40.53
C LEU A 185 0.54 -12.97 -39.56
N GLN A 186 1.11 -13.73 -38.61
CA GLN A 186 2.17 -13.26 -37.71
C GLN A 186 3.43 -12.83 -38.46
N ASN A 187 3.68 -13.39 -39.64
CA ASN A 187 4.79 -13.00 -40.49
C ASN A 187 4.55 -11.66 -41.22
N MET A 188 3.31 -11.14 -41.21
CA MET A 188 2.97 -9.85 -41.78
C MET A 188 3.06 -8.74 -40.73
N GLU A 189 3.77 -7.66 -41.04
CA GLU A 189 4.03 -6.53 -40.13
C GLU A 189 2.74 -5.84 -39.61
N TRP A 190 1.66 -5.90 -40.39
CA TRP A 190 0.35 -5.35 -40.04
C TRP A 190 -0.28 -6.01 -38.81
N TYR A 191 -0.07 -7.32 -38.64
CA TYR A 191 -0.65 -8.10 -37.55
C TYR A 191 0.06 -7.82 -36.21
N ARG A 192 1.35 -7.48 -36.25
CA ARG A 192 2.18 -7.19 -35.07
C ARG A 192 1.82 -5.88 -34.37
N LYS A 193 1.24 -4.91 -35.08
CA LYS A 193 0.85 -3.60 -34.50
C LYS A 193 -0.53 -3.60 -33.84
N LYS A 194 -1.38 -4.57 -34.13
CA LYS A 194 -2.77 -4.61 -33.64
C LYS A 194 -2.80 -5.42 -32.35
N GLY A 195 -2.73 -4.74 -31.20
CA GLY A 195 -2.86 -5.38 -29.89
C GLY A 195 -4.19 -6.14 -29.78
N TYR A 196 -4.15 -7.36 -29.26
CA TYR A 196 -5.36 -8.17 -29.06
C TYR A 196 -6.14 -7.68 -27.85
N SER A 197 -7.45 -7.55 -28.01
CA SER A 197 -8.39 -7.37 -26.89
C SER A 197 -8.46 -8.64 -26.06
N SER A 198 -8.34 -8.52 -24.73
CA SER A 198 -8.55 -9.62 -23.81
C SER A 198 -10.05 -9.84 -23.61
N ILE A 199 -10.47 -11.10 -23.44
CA ILE A 199 -11.86 -11.44 -23.11
C ILE A 199 -12.27 -10.88 -21.75
N GLY A 200 -11.29 -10.68 -20.87
CA GLY A 200 -11.52 -10.02 -19.58
C GLY A 200 -11.97 -8.57 -19.70
N ASP A 201 -11.83 -7.92 -20.85
CA ASP A 201 -12.38 -6.57 -21.07
C ASP A 201 -13.88 -6.62 -21.42
N LEU A 202 -14.33 -7.71 -22.06
CA LEU A 202 -15.73 -7.89 -22.48
C LEU A 202 -16.61 -8.41 -21.33
N PHE A 203 -16.11 -9.39 -20.58
CA PHE A 203 -16.67 -9.75 -19.29
C PHE A 203 -16.01 -8.85 -18.27
N LYS A 204 -16.74 -7.98 -17.56
CA LYS A 204 -16.27 -7.03 -16.51
C LYS A 204 -15.49 -7.72 -15.34
N ARG A 205 -14.43 -8.43 -15.66
CA ARG A 205 -13.53 -9.25 -14.85
C ARG A 205 -12.10 -8.70 -14.93
N ASN A 206 -11.81 -7.82 -15.89
CA ASN A 206 -10.62 -6.98 -15.90
C ASN A 206 -10.98 -5.65 -15.24
N SER A 207 -10.66 -5.53 -13.95
CA SER A 207 -10.78 -4.30 -13.18
C SER A 207 -9.45 -3.96 -12.54
N THR A 208 -9.17 -2.66 -12.42
CA THR A 208 -8.14 -2.16 -11.52
C THR A 208 -8.77 -2.06 -10.14
N ASP A 209 -8.68 -3.13 -9.36
CA ASP A 209 -9.15 -3.11 -7.99
C ASP A 209 -8.07 -2.44 -7.14
N ARG A 210 -8.43 -1.32 -6.51
CA ARG A 210 -7.64 -0.73 -5.42
C ARG A 210 -7.94 -1.53 -4.18
N ILE A 211 -6.94 -2.26 -3.70
CA ILE A 211 -7.04 -3.04 -2.48
C ILE A 211 -6.22 -2.30 -1.43
N GLU A 212 -6.91 -1.80 -0.40
CA GLU A 212 -6.27 -1.22 0.78
C GLU A 212 -5.99 -2.37 1.75
N GLU A 213 -4.73 -2.79 1.86
CA GLU A 213 -4.30 -3.77 2.86
C GLU A 213 -3.53 -3.06 3.98
N THR A 214 -4.01 -3.21 5.22
CA THR A 214 -3.27 -2.79 6.41
C THR A 214 -2.23 -3.85 6.73
N TRP A 215 -0.98 -3.62 6.34
CA TRP A 215 0.12 -4.45 6.80
C TRP A 215 0.54 -3.95 8.18
N LEU A 216 0.32 -4.77 9.22
CA LEU A 216 1.00 -4.55 10.50
C LEU A 216 2.50 -4.81 10.25
N VAL A 217 3.20 -3.77 9.78
CA VAL A 217 4.62 -3.81 9.52
C VAL A 217 5.31 -3.89 10.89
N ASN A 218 5.51 -5.12 11.37
CA ASN A 218 6.50 -5.41 12.38
C ASN A 218 7.89 -5.47 11.70
N LYS A 219 8.27 -4.40 10.98
CA LYS A 219 9.68 -4.18 10.67
C LYS A 219 10.26 -3.42 11.84
N GLU A 220 10.85 -4.16 12.76
CA GLU A 220 12.03 -3.65 13.43
C GLU A 220 13.01 -3.27 12.32
N VAL A 221 13.20 -1.96 12.15
CA VAL A 221 14.26 -1.43 11.28
C VAL A 221 15.56 -1.73 12.01
N VAL A 222 16.02 -2.97 11.89
CA VAL A 222 17.40 -3.33 12.18
C VAL A 222 18.21 -2.64 11.08
N THR A 223 18.70 -1.44 11.39
CA THR A 223 19.79 -0.83 10.66
C THR A 223 20.94 -1.81 10.67
N CYS A 224 21.26 -2.39 9.51
CA CYS A 224 22.51 -3.13 9.34
C CYS A 224 23.67 -2.19 9.71
N PRO A 225 24.61 -2.62 10.57
CA PRO A 225 25.85 -1.90 10.74
C PRO A 225 26.65 -2.07 9.45
N HIS A 226 26.98 -0.96 8.80
CA HIS A 226 28.07 -0.94 7.84
C HIS A 226 29.36 -0.77 8.63
N ASP A 227 30.17 -1.82 8.61
CA ASP A 227 31.61 -1.79 8.86
C ASP A 227 32.34 -0.93 7.82
#